data_AF-A0A932LAS9-F1
#
_entry.id   AF-A0A932LAS9-F1
#
_cell.length_a   1.000
_cell.length_b   1.000
_cell.length_c   1.000
_cell.angle_alpha   90.00
_cell.angle_beta   90.00
_cell.angle_gamma   90.00
#
_symmetry.space_group_name_H-M   'P 1'
#
loop_
_entity.id
_entity.type
_entity.pdbx_description
1 polymer ?
#
loop_
_entity_poly.entity_id
_entity_poly.type
_entity_poly.pdbx_seq_one_letter_code
_entity_poly.pdbx_strand_id
1 'polypeptide(L)'
;MGAVYLRKAGEKIECFSAICPHAGCFVGFNSEAKQFRCPCHTSAFELDGARIEPSPSPRSMDTLELDEAKLAQGEIWVKYQSFLTGKPEKTAK
;
A
#
# COMPACT_ATOMS: atom_id res chain seq x y z
N MET A 1 6.80 -8.95 -10.77
CA MET A 1 5.34 -9.13 -10.63
C MET A 1 4.92 -8.45 -9.33
N GLY A 2 3.90 -7.62 -9.39
CA GLY A 2 3.44 -6.82 -8.25
C GLY A 2 1.98 -7.10 -7.92
N ALA A 3 1.60 -6.86 -6.67
CA ALA A 3 0.22 -6.86 -6.23
C ALA A 3 -0.09 -5.50 -5.60
N VAL A 4 -1.36 -5.12 -5.64
CA VAL A 4 -1.85 -3.84 -5.13
C VAL A 4 -3.14 -4.06 -4.34
N TYR A 5 -3.42 -3.17 -3.41
CA TYR A 5 -4.71 -3.05 -2.74
C TYR A 5 -5.45 -1.83 -3.28
N LEU A 6 -6.73 -2.00 -3.58
CA LEU A 6 -7.64 -0.91 -3.92
C LEU A 6 -8.60 -0.71 -2.75
N ARG A 7 -8.70 0.53 -2.26
CA ARG A 7 -9.66 0.93 -1.24
C ARG A 7 -10.61 1.96 -1.81
N LYS A 8 -11.92 1.72 -1.64
CA LYS A 8 -12.94 2.75 -1.87
C LYS A 8 -13.16 3.53 -0.56
N ALA A 9 -12.82 4.81 -0.56
CA ALA A 9 -13.01 5.75 0.55
C ALA A 9 -14.04 6.80 0.13
N GLY A 10 -15.32 6.50 0.36
CA GLY A 10 -16.42 7.29 -0.22
C GLY A 10 -16.41 7.17 -1.75
N GLU A 11 -16.34 8.31 -2.44
CA GLU A 11 -16.24 8.36 -3.91
C GLU A 11 -14.80 8.22 -4.43
N LYS A 12 -13.80 8.31 -3.56
CA LYS A 12 -12.39 8.23 -3.94
C LYS A 12 -11.91 6.76 -3.95
N ILE A 13 -11.16 6.39 -4.98
CA ILE A 13 -10.40 5.14 -5.01
C ILE A 13 -8.94 5.45 -4.66
N GLU A 14 -8.39 4.67 -3.74
CA GLU A 14 -6.98 4.74 -3.35
C GLU A 14 -6.30 3.42 -3.67
N CYS A 15 -5.05 3.51 -4.12
CA CYS A 15 -4.26 2.35 -4.48
C CYS A 15 -2.97 2.31 -3.66
N PHE A 16 -2.71 1.16 -3.03
CA PHE A 16 -1.51 0.93 -2.24
C PHE A 16 -0.75 -0.27 -2.81
N SER A 17 0.58 -0.18 -2.82
CA SER A 17 1.44 -1.33 -3.07
C SER A 17 1.23 -2.38 -1.99
N ALA A 18 1.10 -3.65 -2.37
CA ALA A 18 1.05 -4.76 -1.41
C ALA A 18 2.44 -5.11 -0.85
N ILE A 19 3.45 -4.28 -1.07
CA ILE A 19 4.83 -4.49 -0.62
C ILE A 19 5.10 -3.68 0.64
N CYS A 20 5.55 -4.35 1.69
CA CYS A 20 5.96 -3.72 2.94
C CYS A 20 7.18 -2.80 2.72
N PRO A 21 7.11 -1.50 3.05
CA PRO A 21 8.23 -0.57 2.90
C PRO A 21 9.48 -0.93 3.70
N HIS A 22 9.34 -1.79 4.73
CA HIS A 22 10.46 -2.27 5.53
C HIS A 22 11.49 -3.03 4.68
N ALA A 23 11.13 -4.23 4.20
CA ALA A 23 12.05 -5.17 3.58
C ALA A 23 11.49 -5.85 2.32
N GLY A 24 10.33 -5.39 1.82
CA GLY A 24 9.79 -5.86 0.56
C GLY A 24 8.88 -7.11 0.62
N CYS A 25 8.53 -7.60 1.82
CA CYS A 25 7.56 -8.69 1.96
C CYS A 25 6.17 -8.28 1.46
N PHE A 26 5.39 -9.24 0.94
CA PHE A 26 3.98 -9.00 0.67
C PHE A 26 3.21 -8.83 1.99
N VAL A 27 2.47 -7.72 2.11
CA VAL A 27 1.51 -7.51 3.20
C VAL A 27 0.21 -8.21 2.85
N GLY A 28 -0.43 -8.84 3.85
CA GLY A 28 -1.73 -9.50 3.71
C GLY A 28 -2.85 -8.68 4.36
N PHE A 29 -4.07 -8.79 3.86
CA PHE A 29 -5.25 -8.21 4.51
C PHE A 29 -5.74 -9.14 5.63
N ASN A 30 -5.85 -8.61 6.85
CA ASN A 30 -6.47 -9.27 7.99
C ASN A 30 -7.88 -8.70 8.18
N SER A 31 -8.90 -9.52 7.91
CA SER A 31 -10.31 -9.11 7.94
C SER A 31 -10.86 -8.90 9.35
N GLU A 32 -10.38 -9.67 10.33
CA GLU A 32 -10.81 -9.58 11.73
C GLU A 32 -10.35 -8.26 12.36
N ALA A 33 -9.07 -7.94 12.20
CA ALA A 33 -8.48 -6.71 12.72
C ALA A 33 -8.72 -5.50 11.81
N LYS A 34 -9.21 -5.71 10.57
CA LYS A 34 -9.35 -4.67 9.53
C LYS A 34 -8.05 -3.91 9.28
N GLN A 35 -6.95 -4.64 9.11
CA GLN A 35 -5.61 -4.09 8.94
C GLN A 35 -4.84 -4.83 7.84
N PHE A 36 -3.84 -4.19 7.26
CA PHE A 36 -2.81 -4.90 6.50
C PHE A 36 -1.69 -5.33 7.45
N ARG A 37 -1.31 -6.62 7.40
CA ARG A 37 -0.25 -7.18 8.24
C ARG A 37 0.87 -7.76 7.39
N CYS A 38 2.09 -7.35 7.68
CA CYS A 38 3.28 -7.98 7.16
C CYS A 38 3.54 -9.28 7.94
N PRO A 39 3.71 -10.45 7.29
CA PRO A 39 3.95 -11.71 7.99
C PRO A 39 5.40 -11.85 8.50
N CYS A 40 6.32 -10.98 8.06
CA CYS A 40 7.75 -11.14 8.33
C CYS A 40 8.17 -10.66 9.72
N HIS A 41 7.60 -9.56 10.20
CA HIS A 41 7.89 -8.96 11.50
C HIS A 41 6.59 -8.33 12.05
N THR A 42 6.65 -7.21 12.77
CA THR A 42 5.49 -6.61 13.43
C THR A 42 4.84 -5.46 12.65
N SER A 43 5.24 -5.19 11.41
CA SER A 43 4.62 -4.10 10.64
C SER A 43 3.16 -4.38 10.33
N ALA A 44 2.31 -3.49 10.81
CA ALA A 44 0.90 -3.42 10.46
C ALA A 44 0.55 -2.01 9.95
N PHE A 45 -0.51 -1.95 9.15
CA PHE A 45 -1.01 -0.72 8.56
C PHE A 45 -2.54 -0.69 8.66
N GLU A 46 -3.08 0.50 8.89
CA GLU A 46 -4.50 0.76 8.80
C GLU A 46 -5.00 0.57 7.35
N LEU A 47 -6.32 0.54 7.15
CA LEU A 47 -6.88 0.39 5.80
C LEU A 47 -6.54 1.55 4.86
N ASP A 48 -6.25 2.74 5.39
CA ASP A 48 -5.73 3.87 4.60
C ASP A 48 -4.21 3.78 4.33
N GLY A 49 -3.58 2.67 4.71
CA GLY A 49 -2.16 2.44 4.55
C GLY A 49 -1.30 3.11 5.63
N ALA A 50 -1.88 3.84 6.59
CA ALA A 50 -1.13 4.47 7.67
C ALA A 50 -0.41 3.42 8.52
N ARG A 51 0.88 3.65 8.80
CA ARG A 51 1.68 2.77 9.66
C ARG A 51 1.14 2.76 11.08
N ILE A 52 1.01 1.57 11.66
CA ILE A 52 0.64 1.37 13.08
C ILE A 52 1.92 1.13 13.89
N GLU A 53 2.08 1.82 15.02
CA GLU A 53 3.21 1.64 15.93
C GLU A 53 2.93 0.58 17.02
N PRO A 54 3.97 -0.11 17.53
CA PRO A 54 5.37 -0.08 17.11
C PRO A 54 5.59 -0.85 15.80
N SER A 55 6.31 -0.28 14.83
CA SER A 55 6.59 -0.95 13.54
C SER A 55 8.01 -0.76 13.04
N PRO A 56 8.64 -1.82 12.47
CA PRO A 56 9.95 -1.70 11.82
C PRO A 56 9.87 -1.05 10.44
N SER A 57 8.66 -0.83 9.89
CA SER A 57 8.52 -0.14 8.60
C SER A 57 8.89 1.32 8.79
N PRO A 58 9.77 1.90 7.95
CA PRO A 58 10.20 3.29 8.10
C PRO A 58 9.15 4.31 7.67
N ARG A 59 8.08 3.86 6.99
CA ARG A 59 6.95 4.69 6.53
C ARG A 59 5.65 3.87 6.37
N SER A 60 4.56 4.58 6.09
CA SER A 60 3.26 4.03 5.66
C SER A 60 3.35 3.27 4.32
N MET A 61 2.30 2.53 3.95
CA MET A 61 2.24 1.84 2.66
C MET A 61 2.44 2.81 1.49
N ASP A 62 3.12 2.35 0.45
CA ASP A 62 3.39 3.18 -0.72
C ASP A 62 2.14 3.34 -1.58
N THR A 63 1.69 4.57 -1.78
CA THR A 63 0.59 4.90 -2.69
C THR A 63 1.01 4.81 -4.15
N LEU A 64 0.11 4.31 -5.00
CA LEU A 64 0.27 4.22 -6.44
C LEU A 64 -0.71 5.15 -7.15
N GLU A 65 -0.24 5.74 -8.26
CA GLU A 65 -1.04 6.66 -9.07
C GLU A 65 -2.08 5.89 -9.89
N LEU A 66 -3.30 6.42 -9.91
CA LEU A 66 -4.39 5.96 -10.77
C LEU A 66 -4.51 6.89 -11.99
N ASP A 67 -4.86 6.32 -13.14
CA ASP A 67 -5.24 7.12 -14.30
C ASP A 67 -6.68 7.65 -14.12
N GLU A 68 -6.80 8.96 -13.89
CA GLU A 68 -8.10 9.60 -13.64
C GLU A 68 -9.03 9.58 -14.85
N ALA A 69 -8.49 9.65 -16.08
CA ALA A 69 -9.29 9.64 -17.29
C ALA A 69 -9.92 8.26 -17.51
N LYS A 70 -9.18 7.19 -17.19
CA LYS A 70 -9.70 5.81 -17.19
C LYS A 70 -10.68 5.56 -16.05
N LEU A 71 -10.40 6.10 -14.87
CA LEU A 71 -11.31 5.99 -13.72
C LEU A 71 -12.68 6.60 -14.03
N ALA A 72 -12.72 7.75 -14.71
CA ALA A 72 -13.97 8.39 -15.15
C ALA A 72 -14.77 7.54 -16.16
N GLN A 73 -14.12 6.62 -16.86
CA GLN A 73 -14.76 5.67 -17.78
C GLN A 73 -15.18 4.36 -17.09
N GLY A 74 -14.97 4.23 -15.78
CA GLY A 74 -15.27 3.03 -15.01
C GLY A 74 -14.17 1.97 -15.01
N GLU A 75 -12.98 2.28 -15.53
CA GLU A 75 -11.82 1.38 -15.56
C GLU A 75 -10.79 1.78 -14.50
N ILE A 76 -10.16 0.81 -13.83
CA ILE A 76 -9.09 1.09 -12.87
C ILE A 76 -7.74 0.76 -13.51
N TRP A 77 -6.97 1.79 -13.85
CA TRP A 77 -5.63 1.66 -14.37
C TRP A 77 -4.64 2.20 -13.34
N VAL A 78 -3.68 1.37 -12.95
CA VAL A 78 -2.67 1.70 -11.93
C VAL A 78 -1.32 1.86 -12.62
N LYS A 79 -0.68 3.02 -12.42
CA LYS A 79 0.73 3.18 -12.77
C LYS A 79 1.58 2.45 -11.73
N TYR A 80 1.88 1.19 -12.02
CA TYR A 80 2.64 0.36 -11.10
C TYR A 80 4.07 0.86 -10.97
N GLN A 81 4.51 1.07 -9.73
CA GLN A 81 5.86 1.52 -9.41
C GLN A 81 6.36 0.81 -8.16
N SER A 82 7.67 0.51 -8.14
CA SER A 82 8.36 -0.01 -6.96
C SER A 82 9.17 1.10 -6.32
N PHE A 83 9.35 1.02 -5.01
CA PHE A 83 10.08 2.02 -4.22
C PHE A 83 11.21 1.36 -3.42
N LEU A 84 12.21 2.15 -3.05
CA LEU A 84 13.29 1.72 -2.17
C LEU A 84 12.74 1.35 -0.79
N THR A 85 13.14 0.18 -0.30
CA THR A 85 12.75 -0.34 1.02
C THR A 85 13.73 0.12 2.09
N GLY A 86 13.30 0.19 3.35
CA GLY A 86 14.15 0.55 4.48
C GLY A 86 14.50 2.04 4.56
N LYS A 87 13.83 2.89 3.77
CA LYS A 87 14.01 4.36 3.77
C LYS A 87 12.73 5.06 4.28
N PRO A 88 12.83 6.11 5.11
CA PRO A 88 11.68 6.93 5.46
C PRO A 88 11.00 7.56 4.23
N GLU A 89 11.78 7.87 3.19
CA GLU A 89 11.31 8.51 1.98
C GLU A 89 10.74 7.49 0.98
N LYS A 90 9.64 7.87 0.31
CA LYS A 90 9.07 7.12 -0.82
C LYS A 90 9.84 7.46 -2.10
N THR A 91 11.00 6.85 -2.29
CA THR A 91 11.84 7.04 -3.49
C THR A 91 11.60 5.91 -4.49
N ALA A 92 11.28 6.27 -5.74
CA ALA A 92 11.09 5.31 -6.83
C ALA A 92 12.37 4.52 -7.11
N LYS A 93 12.21 3.25 -7.50
CA LYS A 93 13.27 2.41 -8.08
C LYS A 93 13.39 2.60 -9.58
#